data_AF-A0A9Q3H557-F1
#
_entry.id   AF-A0A9Q3H557-F1
#
_cell.length_a   1.000
_cell.length_b   1.000
_cell.length_c   1.000
_cell.angle_alpha   90.00
_cell.angle_beta   90.00
_cell.angle_gamma   90.00
#
_symmetry.space_group_name_H-M   'P 1'
#
loop_
_entity.id
_entity.type
_entity.pdbx_description
1 polymer ?
#
loop_
_entity_poly.entity_id
_entity_poly.type
_entity_poly.pdbx_seq_one_letter_code
_entity_poly.pdbx_strand_id
1 'polypeptide(L)'
;MHRRHASAATSHMHWCATASKKWPPSACHWAPKFQASSRPALASFSKSSSKLFGGIMSFADQAGQDEGRYFGTSYTGQYRGEDGGDVAHEAVLRLAQTGSPEVDVKAMSARRVAAVLVLLHLSSDGTLAVLLTQRSKHLKSHPGDTALPGGRVEPSDQTVISTALREANEEIGLPLDDQSHYAYLATLEPFVSRNLLIVYPVVYAYTQPIEVLMAKLVPSQDEVAQIFCLPLKSVLDASNQAQPGKLTHSSKDFRWIEGNVYRWHSFENNDIPSPLAGLTADIILAVAGIAYKVQEPLFGPINAPGQANLRDFVQWVLAGKGGEQNDEFSLIRSK
;
A
#
# COMPACT_ATOMS: atom_id res chain seq x y z
N MET A 1 46.09 64.46 7.34
CA MET A 1 45.38 65.30 6.34
C MET A 1 45.47 64.65 4.96
N HIS A 2 44.78 65.20 3.96
CA HIS A 2 44.68 64.89 2.50
C HIS A 2 45.60 63.82 1.86
N ARG A 3 45.11 62.88 1.03
CA ARG A 3 44.68 63.00 -0.41
C ARG A 3 45.81 63.56 -1.32
N ARG A 4 46.11 63.06 -2.54
CA ARG A 4 45.22 62.67 -3.67
C ARG A 4 45.83 61.65 -4.71
N HIS A 5 44.96 60.79 -5.25
CA HIS A 5 44.77 60.30 -6.65
C HIS A 5 45.91 59.96 -7.65
N ALA A 6 45.86 58.73 -8.19
CA ALA A 6 45.54 58.36 -9.60
C ALA A 6 45.08 56.86 -9.60
N SER A 7 44.09 56.32 -10.34
CA SER A 7 43.51 56.53 -11.68
C SER A 7 44.39 55.95 -12.81
N ALA A 8 43.96 55.02 -13.67
CA ALA A 8 42.75 54.15 -13.79
C ALA A 8 43.17 52.88 -14.61
N ALA A 9 42.36 51.91 -15.06
CA ALA A 9 40.92 51.61 -15.11
C ALA A 9 40.75 50.05 -15.10
N THR A 10 39.62 49.34 -15.28
CA THR A 10 38.20 49.62 -15.62
C THR A 10 37.35 48.58 -14.82
N SER A 11 36.11 48.12 -15.07
CA SER A 11 35.05 48.31 -16.09
C SER A 11 33.69 48.56 -15.41
N HIS A 12 32.67 48.95 -16.18
CA HIS A 12 31.30 49.24 -15.73
C HIS A 12 30.39 47.98 -15.79
N MET A 13 29.15 47.94 -15.27
CA MET A 13 28.45 48.57 -14.11
C MET A 13 26.96 48.09 -14.19
N HIS A 14 26.19 48.29 -13.12
CA HIS A 14 24.71 48.34 -13.08
C HIS A 14 23.85 47.05 -13.10
N TRP A 15 22.80 47.14 -12.29
CA TRP A 15 21.60 46.29 -12.23
C TRP A 15 20.80 46.23 -13.54
N CYS A 16 20.05 45.14 -13.75
CA CYS A 16 18.58 45.23 -13.76
C CYS A 16 17.93 43.87 -13.40
N ALA A 17 16.60 43.84 -13.28
CA ALA A 17 15.81 42.70 -12.82
C ALA A 17 15.22 41.84 -13.96
N THR A 18 14.49 40.79 -13.56
CA THR A 18 13.63 39.90 -14.37
C THR A 18 14.31 38.89 -15.32
N ALA A 19 14.03 37.60 -15.09
CA ALA A 19 13.72 36.61 -16.14
C ALA A 19 13.28 35.29 -15.48
N SER A 20 12.00 34.93 -15.55
CA SER A 20 11.52 33.59 -15.17
C SER A 20 11.68 32.60 -16.33
N LYS A 21 12.28 31.44 -16.06
CA LYS A 21 12.33 30.28 -16.96
C LYS A 21 11.93 29.05 -16.13
N LYS A 22 10.65 28.68 -16.06
CA LYS A 22 9.91 27.90 -17.09
C LYS A 22 10.71 26.67 -17.55
N TRP A 23 10.43 25.54 -16.91
CA TRP A 23 10.70 24.20 -17.47
C TRP A 23 9.67 23.86 -18.56
N PRO A 24 10.00 22.99 -19.53
CA PRO A 24 9.08 22.57 -20.59
C PRO A 24 8.03 21.56 -20.08
N PRO A 25 6.76 21.63 -20.54
CA PRO A 25 5.71 20.70 -20.12
C PRO A 25 5.57 19.48 -21.05
N SER A 26 6.07 18.32 -20.61
CA SER A 26 5.88 17.02 -21.27
C SER A 26 6.15 15.87 -20.28
N ALA A 27 5.24 14.93 -20.01
CA ALA A 27 3.86 14.85 -20.49
C ALA A 27 2.95 14.14 -19.48
N CYS A 28 1.95 14.86 -18.95
CA CYS A 28 0.77 14.27 -18.32
C CYS A 28 -0.46 14.79 -19.08
N HIS A 29 -1.14 13.90 -19.82
CA HIS A 29 -2.28 14.26 -20.67
C HIS A 29 -3.50 13.38 -20.35
N TRP A 30 -4.03 13.48 -19.12
CA TRP A 30 -5.47 13.29 -18.87
C TRP A 30 -5.91 13.90 -17.54
N ALA A 31 -6.24 15.20 -17.56
CA ALA A 31 -6.97 15.90 -16.49
C ALA A 31 -7.66 17.14 -17.09
N PRO A 32 -9.00 17.14 -17.30
CA PRO A 32 -9.70 18.29 -17.85
C PRO A 32 -9.79 19.41 -16.81
N LYS A 33 -9.28 20.60 -17.15
CA LYS A 33 -9.40 21.80 -16.32
C LYS A 33 -10.85 22.32 -16.37
N PHE A 34 -11.61 22.12 -15.29
CA PHE A 34 -12.90 22.77 -15.13
C PHE A 34 -12.75 24.28 -14.92
N GLN A 35 -12.97 25.06 -15.98
CA GLN A 35 -13.45 26.44 -15.85
C GLN A 35 -14.97 26.42 -15.70
N ALA A 36 -15.50 27.32 -14.87
CA ALA A 36 -16.92 27.33 -14.52
C ALA A 36 -17.79 28.02 -15.60
N SER A 37 -18.12 27.30 -16.68
CA SER A 37 -19.16 27.70 -17.63
C SER A 37 -19.79 26.51 -18.35
N SER A 38 -21.13 26.47 -18.37
CA SER A 38 -22.02 25.55 -19.13
C SER A 38 -21.81 24.03 -18.96
N ARG A 39 -22.88 23.30 -18.61
CA ARG A 39 -22.88 21.83 -18.52
C ARG A 39 -22.58 21.17 -19.88
N PRO A 40 -21.54 20.34 -20.03
CA PRO A 40 -21.48 19.34 -21.08
C PRO A 40 -22.34 18.11 -20.73
N ALA A 41 -22.72 17.30 -21.71
CA ALA A 41 -23.55 16.12 -21.51
C ALA A 41 -22.75 14.93 -20.93
N LEU A 42 -23.46 14.02 -20.26
CA LEU A 42 -22.92 12.75 -19.75
C LEU A 42 -22.42 11.88 -20.91
N ALA A 43 -21.11 11.66 -20.99
CA ALA A 43 -20.55 10.60 -21.83
C ALA A 43 -20.92 9.22 -21.26
N SER A 44 -21.09 8.23 -22.14
CA SER A 44 -21.55 6.89 -21.77
C SER A 44 -20.53 6.12 -20.92
N PHE A 45 -20.88 5.83 -19.67
CA PHE A 45 -20.07 5.03 -18.75
C PHE A 45 -19.88 3.58 -19.25
N SER A 46 -18.69 3.03 -19.02
CA SER A 46 -18.41 1.59 -19.24
C SER A 46 -19.20 0.73 -18.25
N LYS A 47 -20.00 -0.21 -18.76
CA LYS A 47 -20.86 -1.11 -17.96
C LYS A 47 -20.10 -2.31 -17.37
N SER A 48 -18.81 -2.15 -17.02
CA SER A 48 -17.94 -3.28 -16.64
C SER A 48 -17.77 -3.44 -15.12
N SER A 49 -17.37 -2.39 -14.41
CA SER A 49 -17.04 -2.47 -12.97
C SER A 49 -18.21 -2.97 -12.11
N SER A 50 -19.43 -2.51 -12.40
CA SER A 50 -20.65 -2.93 -11.70
C SER A 50 -21.10 -4.37 -12.02
N LYS A 51 -20.50 -5.04 -13.01
CA LYS A 51 -20.73 -6.47 -13.27
C LYS A 51 -19.76 -7.37 -12.51
N LEU A 52 -18.50 -6.96 -12.37
CA LEU A 52 -17.47 -7.74 -11.66
C LEU A 52 -17.75 -7.88 -10.16
N PHE A 53 -18.45 -6.91 -9.58
CA PHE A 53 -18.98 -6.96 -8.22
C PHE A 53 -20.50 -7.20 -8.15
N GLY A 54 -21.13 -7.53 -9.29
CA GLY A 54 -22.58 -7.74 -9.39
C GLY A 54 -23.10 -9.01 -8.70
N GLY A 55 -22.22 -9.85 -8.17
CA GLY A 55 -22.57 -11.06 -7.41
C GLY A 55 -22.76 -10.86 -5.90
N ILE A 56 -22.53 -9.65 -5.37
CA ILE A 56 -22.64 -9.35 -3.93
C ILE A 56 -24.12 -9.43 -3.51
N MET A 57 -24.51 -10.59 -2.98
CA MET A 57 -25.74 -10.74 -2.22
C MET A 57 -25.46 -10.39 -0.75
N SER A 58 -26.29 -9.50 -0.20
CA SER A 58 -26.39 -9.37 1.25
C SER A 58 -27.01 -10.65 1.82
N PHE A 59 -26.17 -11.49 2.45
CA PHE A 59 -26.61 -12.69 3.16
C PHE A 59 -27.20 -12.31 4.52
N ALA A 60 -28.47 -11.88 4.53
CA ALA A 60 -29.20 -11.54 5.73
C ALA A 60 -29.75 -12.76 6.51
N ASP A 61 -29.82 -13.95 5.89
CA ASP A 61 -30.69 -15.05 6.37
C ASP A 61 -29.98 -16.36 6.82
N GLN A 62 -28.67 -16.55 6.59
CA GLN A 62 -27.96 -17.78 7.01
C GLN A 62 -26.58 -17.58 7.63
N ALA A 63 -26.28 -16.39 8.15
CA ALA A 63 -25.16 -16.20 9.09
C ALA A 63 -25.65 -16.42 10.53
N GLY A 64 -25.17 -17.48 11.18
CA GLY A 64 -25.56 -17.79 12.56
C GLY A 64 -24.88 -16.88 13.59
N GLN A 65 -25.60 -15.84 14.06
CA GLN A 65 -25.32 -15.10 15.32
C GLN A 65 -23.94 -14.39 15.43
N ASP A 66 -23.29 -14.02 14.33
CA ASP A 66 -21.94 -13.41 14.35
C ASP A 66 -21.89 -12.02 13.65
N GLU A 67 -22.96 -11.23 13.81
CA GLU A 67 -23.22 -9.95 13.12
C GLU A 67 -22.25 -8.79 13.44
N GLY A 68 -21.14 -9.04 14.15
CA GLY A 68 -20.24 -8.00 14.67
C GLY A 68 -18.79 -8.03 14.18
N ARG A 69 -18.39 -9.00 13.34
CA ARG A 69 -16.97 -9.29 13.08
C ARG A 69 -16.31 -8.61 11.88
N TYR A 70 -17.08 -8.21 10.87
CA TYR A 70 -16.54 -7.68 9.62
C TYR A 70 -17.25 -6.39 9.20
N PHE A 71 -16.48 -5.44 8.69
CA PHE A 71 -16.98 -4.21 8.09
C PHE A 71 -17.21 -4.46 6.59
N GLY A 72 -18.36 -4.04 6.05
CA GLY A 72 -18.72 -4.31 4.65
C GLY A 72 -19.30 -5.70 4.40
N THR A 73 -19.18 -6.18 3.17
CA THR A 73 -19.77 -7.46 2.73
C THR A 73 -18.74 -8.58 2.62
N SER A 74 -19.15 -9.84 2.79
CA SER A 74 -18.33 -11.01 2.47
C SER A 74 -18.41 -11.31 0.96
N TYR A 75 -17.30 -11.76 0.36
CA TYR A 75 -17.27 -12.01 -1.08
C TYR A 75 -17.91 -13.35 -1.47
N THR A 76 -19.05 -13.29 -2.16
CA THR A 76 -19.90 -14.44 -2.54
C THR A 76 -19.54 -15.11 -3.87
N GLY A 77 -18.61 -14.54 -4.65
CA GLY A 77 -17.96 -15.26 -5.76
C GLY A 77 -18.79 -15.55 -7.01
N GLN A 78 -19.84 -14.76 -7.31
CA GLN A 78 -20.62 -14.93 -8.56
C GLN A 78 -20.26 -13.87 -9.61
N TYR A 79 -19.60 -14.28 -10.69
CA TYR A 79 -19.39 -13.48 -11.90
C TYR A 79 -19.80 -14.24 -13.16
N ARG A 80 -20.19 -13.47 -14.18
CA ARG A 80 -20.29 -13.91 -15.59
C ARG A 80 -19.96 -12.71 -16.48
N GLY A 81 -18.84 -12.77 -17.18
CA GLY A 81 -18.46 -11.81 -18.20
C GLY A 81 -17.41 -12.39 -19.12
N GLU A 82 -17.30 -11.83 -20.33
CA GLU A 82 -16.44 -12.34 -21.38
C GLU A 82 -15.21 -11.43 -21.49
N ASP A 83 -14.04 -12.02 -21.31
CA ASP A 83 -12.68 -11.46 -21.38
C ASP A 83 -12.27 -10.39 -20.35
N GLY A 84 -11.00 -10.50 -19.91
CA GLY A 84 -10.33 -9.59 -18.96
C GLY A 84 -10.80 -9.74 -17.50
N GLY A 85 -12.11 -9.57 -17.28
CA GLY A 85 -12.72 -9.59 -15.94
C GLY A 85 -12.51 -10.90 -15.19
N ASP A 86 -12.55 -12.04 -15.87
CA ASP A 86 -12.34 -13.36 -15.25
C ASP A 86 -11.02 -13.46 -14.48
N VAL A 87 -9.93 -12.87 -14.97
CA VAL A 87 -8.61 -12.95 -14.31
C VAL A 87 -8.59 -12.16 -13.00
N ALA A 88 -9.21 -10.98 -12.98
CA ALA A 88 -9.34 -10.17 -11.78
C ALA A 88 -10.35 -10.77 -10.78
N HIS A 89 -11.45 -11.33 -11.28
CA HIS A 89 -12.44 -12.05 -10.47
C HIS A 89 -11.83 -13.29 -9.79
N GLU A 90 -11.14 -14.14 -10.56
CA GLU A 90 -10.41 -15.30 -10.05
C GLU A 90 -9.34 -14.92 -9.01
N ALA A 91 -8.65 -13.80 -9.20
CA ALA A 91 -7.69 -13.28 -8.24
C ALA A 91 -8.35 -12.88 -6.91
N VAL A 92 -9.50 -12.20 -6.95
CA VAL A 92 -10.30 -11.86 -5.76
C VAL A 92 -10.84 -13.13 -5.08
N LEU A 93 -11.33 -14.11 -5.85
CA LEU A 93 -11.77 -15.42 -5.33
C LEU A 93 -10.67 -16.13 -4.53
N ARG A 94 -9.44 -16.17 -5.05
CA ARG A 94 -8.32 -16.86 -4.40
C ARG A 94 -7.90 -16.20 -3.09
N LEU A 95 -7.94 -14.87 -3.05
CA LEU A 95 -7.72 -14.10 -1.81
C LEU A 95 -8.83 -14.42 -0.79
N ALA A 96 -10.10 -14.39 -1.18
CA ALA A 96 -11.22 -14.76 -0.31
C ALA A 96 -11.16 -16.23 0.18
N GLN A 97 -10.61 -17.13 -0.63
CA GLN A 97 -10.43 -18.55 -0.31
C GLN A 97 -9.16 -18.85 0.52
N THR A 98 -8.32 -17.85 0.82
CA THR A 98 -7.09 -18.05 1.61
C THR A 98 -7.40 -18.36 3.09
N GLY A 99 -8.60 -18.03 3.56
CA GLY A 99 -8.96 -18.10 4.98
C GLY A 99 -8.37 -16.94 5.77
N SER A 100 -8.50 -16.98 7.09
CA SER A 100 -7.95 -15.95 7.99
C SER A 100 -7.59 -16.57 9.35
N PRO A 101 -6.49 -16.14 9.98
CA PRO A 101 -6.14 -16.62 11.31
C PRO A 101 -7.09 -16.04 12.36
N GLU A 102 -7.35 -16.79 13.43
CA GLU A 102 -7.97 -16.23 14.63
C GLU A 102 -6.95 -15.36 15.37
N VAL A 103 -7.30 -14.09 15.63
CA VAL A 103 -6.40 -13.11 16.27
C VAL A 103 -7.05 -12.50 17.50
N ASP A 104 -6.69 -12.98 18.69
CA ASP A 104 -7.04 -12.32 19.94
C ASP A 104 -6.12 -11.13 20.20
N VAL A 105 -6.51 -9.96 19.69
CA VAL A 105 -5.78 -8.70 19.90
C VAL A 105 -5.71 -8.26 21.37
N LYS A 106 -6.54 -8.83 22.27
CA LYS A 106 -6.58 -8.47 23.70
C LYS A 106 -5.62 -9.33 24.53
N ALA A 107 -5.37 -10.58 24.11
CA ALA A 107 -4.28 -11.40 24.63
C ALA A 107 -2.89 -10.90 24.18
N MET A 108 -2.82 -10.21 23.04
CA MET A 108 -1.58 -9.64 22.52
C MET A 108 -1.21 -8.29 23.16
N SER A 109 0.09 -8.03 23.30
CA SER A 109 0.54 -6.69 23.69
C SER A 109 0.38 -5.73 22.52
N ALA A 110 -0.59 -4.81 22.59
CA ALA A 110 -0.90 -3.78 21.59
C ALA A 110 0.34 -3.07 20.99
N ARG A 111 1.39 -2.83 21.79
CA ARG A 111 2.65 -2.22 21.33
C ARG A 111 3.46 -3.06 20.33
N ARG A 112 3.23 -4.38 20.29
CA ARG A 112 3.88 -5.36 19.40
C ARG A 112 3.02 -5.71 18.17
N VAL A 113 1.80 -5.18 18.04
CA VAL A 113 0.87 -5.53 16.95
C VAL A 113 0.51 -4.30 16.12
N ALA A 114 0.37 -4.52 14.82
CA ALA A 114 -0.12 -3.56 13.84
C ALA A 114 -0.98 -4.27 12.79
N ALA A 115 -1.76 -3.49 12.06
CA ALA A 115 -2.52 -3.96 10.91
C ALA A 115 -2.43 -2.95 9.76
N VAL A 116 -2.41 -3.46 8.53
CA VAL A 116 -2.34 -2.64 7.31
C VAL A 116 -3.46 -3.02 6.35
N LEU A 117 -4.07 -2.01 5.73
CA LEU A 117 -5.16 -2.19 4.78
C LEU A 117 -4.60 -2.40 3.36
N VAL A 118 -4.71 -3.63 2.86
CA VAL A 118 -4.53 -3.95 1.44
C VAL A 118 -5.86 -3.71 0.72
N LEU A 119 -6.13 -2.46 0.36
CA LEU A 119 -7.32 -2.12 -0.42
C LEU A 119 -7.03 -2.31 -1.91
N LEU A 120 -7.59 -3.38 -2.47
CA LEU A 120 -7.58 -3.68 -3.89
C LEU A 120 -8.76 -3.01 -4.59
N HIS A 121 -8.59 -2.69 -5.87
CA HIS A 121 -9.67 -2.23 -6.74
C HIS A 121 -9.43 -2.70 -8.18
N LEU A 122 -10.46 -2.58 -9.02
CA LEU A 122 -10.29 -2.69 -10.47
C LEU A 122 -9.75 -1.37 -11.04
N SER A 123 -8.71 -1.47 -11.84
CA SER A 123 -8.22 -0.40 -12.72
C SER A 123 -9.15 -0.24 -13.93
N SER A 124 -9.03 0.88 -14.64
CA SER A 124 -9.80 1.17 -15.85
C SER A 124 -9.48 0.24 -17.04
N ASP A 125 -8.37 -0.50 -16.98
CA ASP A 125 -7.99 -1.58 -17.91
C ASP A 125 -8.52 -2.97 -17.49
N GLY A 126 -9.22 -3.07 -16.36
CA GLY A 126 -9.75 -4.31 -15.81
C GLY A 126 -8.78 -5.13 -14.95
N THR A 127 -7.53 -4.69 -14.78
CA THR A 127 -6.57 -5.35 -13.86
C THR A 127 -6.86 -5.01 -12.40
N LEU A 128 -6.40 -5.86 -11.46
CA LEU A 128 -6.37 -5.46 -10.05
C LEU A 128 -5.20 -4.52 -9.78
N ALA A 129 -5.47 -3.43 -9.06
CA ALA A 129 -4.47 -2.54 -8.47
C ALA A 129 -4.69 -2.42 -6.95
N VAL A 130 -3.65 -2.00 -6.24
CA VAL A 130 -3.64 -1.77 -4.80
C VAL A 130 -3.42 -0.28 -4.49
N LEU A 131 -4.16 0.25 -3.52
CA LEU A 131 -3.97 1.59 -2.99
C LEU A 131 -2.75 1.64 -2.06
N LEU A 132 -1.89 2.64 -2.26
CA LEU A 132 -0.68 2.88 -1.48
C LEU A 132 -0.57 4.36 -1.06
N THR A 133 0.18 4.61 0.00
CA THR A 133 0.57 5.96 0.45
C THR A 133 2.06 6.18 0.26
N GLN A 134 2.45 7.42 0.00
CA GLN A 134 3.80 7.88 0.30
C GLN A 134 3.79 8.59 1.64
N ARG A 135 4.60 8.12 2.60
CA ARG A 135 4.70 8.73 3.93
C ARG A 135 5.29 10.14 3.87
N SER A 136 4.82 11.03 4.74
CA SER A 136 5.32 12.40 4.88
C SER A 136 6.82 12.42 5.19
N LYS A 137 7.55 13.34 4.53
CA LYS A 137 9.00 13.50 4.71
C LYS A 137 9.39 14.12 6.07
N HIS A 138 8.41 14.53 6.86
CA HIS A 138 8.60 15.13 8.18
C HIS A 138 8.50 14.10 9.33
N LEU A 139 8.12 12.86 9.03
CA LEU A 139 7.99 11.80 10.03
C LEU A 139 9.34 11.33 10.58
N LYS A 140 9.33 10.93 11.86
CA LYS A 140 10.51 10.45 12.60
C LYS A 140 10.98 9.06 12.17
N SER A 141 10.17 8.34 11.39
CA SER A 141 10.41 6.98 10.92
C SER A 141 9.79 6.82 9.55
N HIS A 142 10.51 6.17 8.63
CA HIS A 142 10.06 5.90 7.26
C HIS A 142 9.64 7.15 6.44
N PRO A 143 10.38 8.29 6.50
CA PRO A 143 10.00 9.53 5.82
C PRO A 143 10.14 9.43 4.29
N GLY A 144 9.02 9.48 3.56
CA GLY A 144 8.99 9.35 2.11
C GLY A 144 8.90 7.91 1.59
N ASP A 145 8.89 6.90 2.46
CA ASP A 145 8.74 5.50 2.06
C ASP A 145 7.33 5.23 1.48
N THR A 146 7.23 4.26 0.57
CA THR A 146 5.93 3.75 0.09
C THR A 146 5.38 2.73 1.08
N ALA A 147 4.13 2.93 1.51
CA ALA A 147 3.46 2.13 2.52
C ALA A 147 2.03 1.72 2.08
N LEU A 148 1.51 0.70 2.75
CA LEU A 148 0.07 0.46 2.87
C LEU A 148 -0.47 1.34 3.99
N PRO A 149 -1.71 1.87 3.91
CA PRO A 149 -2.34 2.55 5.04
C PRO A 149 -2.38 1.64 6.28
N GLY A 150 -1.94 2.11 7.44
CA GLY A 150 -1.96 1.27 8.65
C GLY A 150 -0.94 1.62 9.73
N GLY A 151 -1.26 1.15 10.94
CA GLY A 151 -0.49 1.43 12.15
C GLY A 151 -0.79 0.43 13.27
N ARG A 152 -0.64 0.85 14.52
CA ARG A 152 -0.63 -0.06 15.69
C ARG A 152 -2.03 -0.36 16.19
N VAL A 153 -2.20 -1.54 16.77
CA VAL A 153 -3.39 -1.85 17.56
C VAL A 153 -3.46 -0.90 18.75
N GLU A 154 -4.59 -0.23 18.93
CA GLU A 154 -4.90 0.58 20.12
C GLU A 154 -5.78 -0.17 21.13
N PRO A 155 -5.85 0.24 22.42
CA PRO A 155 -6.73 -0.39 23.41
C PRO A 155 -8.23 -0.27 23.10
N SER A 156 -8.59 0.59 22.15
CA SER A 156 -9.92 0.80 21.57
C SER A 156 -10.26 -0.20 20.46
N ASP A 157 -9.24 -0.79 19.81
CA ASP A 157 -9.43 -1.71 18.70
C ASP A 157 -9.94 -3.07 19.18
N GLN A 158 -10.95 -3.61 18.50
CA GLN A 158 -11.55 -4.91 18.84
C GLN A 158 -10.96 -6.07 18.03
N THR A 159 -10.41 -5.77 16.84
CA THR A 159 -9.75 -6.73 15.95
C THR A 159 -8.67 -6.01 15.13
N VAL A 160 -7.78 -6.77 14.49
CA VAL A 160 -6.84 -6.19 13.49
C VAL A 160 -7.56 -5.54 12.30
N ILE A 161 -8.80 -5.93 12.04
CA ILE A 161 -9.65 -5.33 11.00
C ILE A 161 -10.11 -3.93 11.44
N SER A 162 -10.51 -3.73 12.70
CA SER A 162 -10.83 -2.39 13.20
C SER A 162 -9.60 -1.48 13.19
N THR A 163 -8.41 -2.00 13.58
CA THR A 163 -7.15 -1.26 13.48
C THR A 163 -6.88 -0.81 12.04
N ALA A 164 -6.88 -1.72 11.06
CA ALA A 164 -6.57 -1.37 9.67
C ALA A 164 -7.53 -0.34 9.06
N LEU A 165 -8.81 -0.39 9.43
CA LEU A 165 -9.84 0.55 8.94
C LEU A 165 -9.76 1.90 9.66
N ARG A 166 -9.50 1.92 10.97
CA ARG A 166 -9.28 3.14 11.75
C ARG A 166 -8.06 3.90 11.22
N GLU A 167 -6.92 3.22 11.10
CA GLU A 167 -5.67 3.80 10.60
C GLU A 167 -5.84 4.31 9.15
N ALA A 168 -6.59 3.60 8.30
CA ALA A 168 -6.91 4.10 6.96
C ALA A 168 -7.89 5.31 6.97
N ASN A 169 -8.79 5.41 7.95
CA ASN A 169 -9.61 6.61 8.13
C ASN A 169 -8.75 7.80 8.59
N GLU A 170 -7.78 7.57 9.48
CA GLU A 170 -6.86 8.59 10.02
C GLU A 170 -5.80 9.05 8.99
N GLU A 171 -5.13 8.13 8.27
CA GLU A 171 -4.06 8.47 7.32
C GLU A 171 -4.58 9.01 5.99
N ILE A 172 -5.67 8.45 5.44
CA ILE A 172 -6.16 8.77 4.08
C ILE A 172 -7.62 9.24 4.00
N GLY A 173 -8.31 9.41 5.13
CA GLY A 173 -9.71 9.84 5.14
C GLY A 173 -10.66 8.79 4.53
N LEU A 174 -10.32 7.50 4.62
CA LEU A 174 -11.11 6.41 4.05
C LEU A 174 -12.58 6.50 4.53
N PRO A 175 -13.58 6.66 3.65
CA PRO A 175 -14.97 6.80 4.07
C PRO A 175 -15.49 5.48 4.66
N LEU A 176 -15.78 5.49 5.96
CA LEU A 176 -16.34 4.35 6.70
C LEU A 176 -17.87 4.41 6.88
N ASP A 177 -18.53 5.38 6.23
CA ASP A 177 -19.97 5.63 6.29
C ASP A 177 -20.76 4.61 5.45
N ASP A 178 -20.28 4.31 4.24
CA ASP A 178 -20.93 3.38 3.30
C ASP A 178 -20.15 2.07 3.15
N GLN A 179 -20.53 1.11 4.00
CA GLN A 179 -19.98 -0.24 4.02
C GLN A 179 -20.25 -1.07 2.76
N SER A 180 -21.29 -0.74 1.97
CA SER A 180 -21.68 -1.57 0.81
C SER A 180 -20.62 -1.60 -0.30
N HIS A 181 -19.75 -0.59 -0.32
CA HIS A 181 -18.71 -0.45 -1.33
C HIS A 181 -17.39 -1.20 -1.03
N TYR A 182 -17.32 -1.90 0.11
CA TYR A 182 -16.16 -2.67 0.53
C TYR A 182 -16.53 -4.14 0.72
N ALA A 183 -15.81 -5.03 0.03
CA ALA A 183 -15.91 -6.47 0.23
C ALA A 183 -14.67 -6.97 0.98
N TYR A 184 -14.86 -7.55 2.16
CA TYR A 184 -13.80 -8.23 2.90
C TYR A 184 -13.41 -9.52 2.16
N LEU A 185 -12.10 -9.71 1.95
CA LEU A 185 -11.57 -10.92 1.34
C LEU A 185 -10.96 -11.83 2.40
N ALA A 186 -9.90 -11.35 3.07
CA ALA A 186 -9.15 -12.14 4.05
C ALA A 186 -8.29 -11.24 4.95
N THR A 187 -7.91 -11.75 6.11
CA THR A 187 -6.74 -11.31 6.86
C THR A 187 -5.65 -12.35 6.63
N LEU A 188 -4.49 -11.94 6.12
CA LEU A 188 -3.40 -12.88 5.86
C LEU A 188 -2.65 -13.26 7.15
N GLU A 189 -1.87 -14.34 7.09
CA GLU A 189 -0.81 -14.61 8.06
C GLU A 189 0.07 -13.36 8.23
N PRO A 190 0.44 -13.00 9.47
CA PRO A 190 1.15 -11.76 9.73
C PRO A 190 2.61 -11.82 9.30
N PHE A 191 3.21 -10.65 9.20
CA PHE A 191 4.61 -10.44 8.86
C PHE A 191 5.34 -9.82 10.06
N VAL A 192 6.65 -10.04 10.18
CA VAL A 192 7.48 -9.40 11.22
C VAL A 192 8.26 -8.24 10.61
N SER A 193 8.08 -7.04 11.13
CA SER A 193 8.91 -5.89 10.75
C SER A 193 10.30 -5.96 11.38
N ARG A 194 11.25 -5.16 10.86
CA ARG A 194 12.61 -5.02 11.43
C ARG A 194 12.64 -4.67 12.93
N ASN A 195 11.57 -4.07 13.44
CA ASN A 195 11.43 -3.63 14.84
C ASN A 195 10.60 -4.61 15.68
N LEU A 196 10.51 -5.90 15.30
CA LEU A 196 9.73 -6.94 15.99
C LEU A 196 8.21 -6.65 16.13
N LEU A 197 7.68 -5.71 15.35
CA LEU A 197 6.24 -5.47 15.22
C LEU A 197 5.63 -6.56 14.33
N ILE A 198 4.60 -7.25 14.83
CA ILE A 198 3.79 -8.21 14.10
C ILE A 198 2.71 -7.44 13.33
N VAL A 199 2.70 -7.55 12.01
CA VAL A 199 1.84 -6.76 11.10
C VAL A 199 0.90 -7.68 10.36
N TYR A 200 -0.42 -7.52 10.56
CA TYR A 200 -1.45 -8.29 9.86
C TYR A 200 -1.94 -7.56 8.61
N PRO A 201 -1.80 -8.14 7.39
CA PRO A 201 -2.41 -7.59 6.19
C PRO A 201 -3.91 -7.91 6.15
N VAL A 202 -4.74 -6.87 6.15
CA VAL A 202 -6.20 -6.98 6.04
C VAL A 202 -6.60 -6.61 4.62
N VAL A 203 -7.14 -7.57 3.87
CA VAL A 203 -7.38 -7.45 2.43
C VAL A 203 -8.85 -7.19 2.13
N TYR A 204 -9.11 -6.10 1.42
CA TYR A 204 -10.43 -5.66 0.97
C TYR A 204 -10.43 -5.44 -0.54
N ALA A 205 -11.58 -5.63 -1.18
CA ALA A 205 -11.85 -5.13 -2.53
C ALA A 205 -12.83 -3.95 -2.48
N TYR A 206 -12.48 -2.83 -3.11
CA TYR A 206 -13.39 -1.72 -3.39
C TYR A 206 -14.22 -2.04 -4.64
N THR A 207 -15.55 -1.92 -4.53
CA THR A 207 -16.48 -2.50 -5.51
C THR A 207 -16.95 -1.53 -6.60
N GLN A 208 -16.60 -0.24 -6.47
CA GLN A 208 -16.97 0.83 -7.41
C GLN A 208 -15.74 1.31 -8.22
N PRO A 209 -15.93 2.13 -9.28
CA PRO A 209 -14.81 2.77 -9.96
C PRO A 209 -13.95 3.58 -8.98
N ILE A 210 -12.63 3.39 -9.04
CA ILE A 210 -11.67 3.95 -8.06
C ILE A 210 -11.71 5.48 -7.99
N GLU A 211 -12.12 6.14 -9.07
CA GLU A 211 -12.32 7.59 -9.15
C GLU A 211 -13.37 8.09 -8.15
N VAL A 212 -14.37 7.27 -7.81
CA VAL A 212 -15.41 7.57 -6.81
C VAL A 212 -14.83 7.59 -5.40
N LEU A 213 -13.84 6.73 -5.11
CA LEU A 213 -13.13 6.73 -3.83
C LEU A 213 -12.11 7.86 -3.78
N MET A 214 -11.28 8.01 -4.82
CA MET A 214 -10.24 9.05 -4.90
C MET A 214 -10.79 10.47 -4.75
N ALA A 215 -12.03 10.72 -5.19
CA ALA A 215 -12.72 11.99 -4.98
C ALA A 215 -13.20 12.25 -3.53
N LYS A 216 -13.16 11.22 -2.66
CA LYS A 216 -13.54 11.31 -1.23
C LYS A 216 -12.35 11.26 -0.26
N LEU A 217 -11.21 10.69 -0.67
CA LEU A 217 -10.04 10.55 0.20
C LEU A 217 -9.42 11.91 0.57
N VAL A 218 -8.95 12.01 1.82
CA VAL A 218 -8.32 13.22 2.38
C VAL A 218 -7.06 12.80 3.14
N PRO A 219 -5.85 12.94 2.56
CA PRO A 219 -4.62 12.56 3.24
C PRO A 219 -4.34 13.46 4.45
N SER A 220 -3.97 12.86 5.57
CA SER A 220 -3.44 13.56 6.73
C SER A 220 -2.10 14.21 6.37
N GLN A 221 -2.02 15.55 6.44
CA GLN A 221 -0.86 16.31 5.96
C GLN A 221 0.43 16.03 6.75
N ASP A 222 0.30 15.61 8.01
CA ASP A 222 1.44 15.25 8.86
C ASP A 222 1.99 13.84 8.55
N GLU A 223 1.13 12.91 8.11
CA GLU A 223 1.43 11.49 7.93
C GLU A 223 1.64 11.08 6.45
N VAL A 224 0.88 11.63 5.51
CA VAL A 224 0.78 11.18 4.10
C VAL A 224 1.07 12.33 3.15
N ALA A 225 2.12 12.18 2.33
CA ALA A 225 2.48 13.16 1.30
C ALA A 225 1.58 13.05 0.04
N GLN A 226 1.16 11.84 -0.32
CA GLN A 226 0.24 11.56 -1.42
C GLN A 226 -0.31 10.13 -1.35
N ILE A 227 -1.46 9.92 -1.99
CA ILE A 227 -2.13 8.63 -2.19
C ILE A 227 -2.00 8.27 -3.67
N PHE A 228 -1.67 7.02 -3.98
CA PHE A 228 -1.57 6.52 -5.35
C PHE A 228 -2.01 5.05 -5.45
N CYS A 229 -2.09 4.52 -6.67
CA CYS A 229 -2.42 3.11 -6.91
C CYS A 229 -1.35 2.44 -7.77
N LEU A 230 -1.12 1.14 -7.54
CA LEU A 230 -0.15 0.33 -8.28
C LEU A 230 -0.84 -0.94 -8.82
N PRO A 231 -0.74 -1.29 -10.12
CA PRO A 231 -1.24 -2.56 -10.63
C PRO A 231 -0.61 -3.75 -9.91
N LEU A 232 -1.42 -4.59 -9.26
CA LEU A 232 -0.96 -5.64 -8.33
C LEU A 232 -0.03 -6.65 -9.02
N LYS A 233 -0.26 -6.92 -10.30
CA LYS A 233 0.58 -7.84 -11.10
C LYS A 233 1.96 -7.26 -11.43
N SER A 234 2.14 -5.94 -11.38
CA SER A 234 3.37 -5.27 -11.83
C SER A 234 4.62 -5.66 -11.03
N VAL A 235 4.47 -6.03 -9.75
CA VAL A 235 5.60 -6.55 -8.95
C VAL A 235 6.05 -7.93 -9.44
N LEU A 236 5.14 -8.79 -9.91
CA LEU A 236 5.46 -10.13 -10.42
C LEU A 236 6.09 -10.08 -11.83
N ASP A 237 5.65 -9.10 -12.62
CA ASP A 237 6.13 -8.83 -13.99
C ASP A 237 7.40 -7.95 -14.03
N ALA A 238 7.92 -7.58 -12.84
CA ALA A 238 9.10 -6.74 -12.69
C ALA A 238 10.39 -7.43 -13.16
N SER A 239 11.40 -6.61 -13.47
CA SER A 239 12.63 -7.05 -14.14
C SER A 239 13.88 -6.51 -13.45
N ASN A 240 14.94 -7.32 -13.35
CA ASN A 240 16.26 -6.91 -12.86
C ASN A 240 17.00 -5.92 -13.80
N GLN A 241 16.38 -5.55 -14.92
CA GLN A 241 16.80 -4.51 -15.84
C GLN A 241 15.64 -3.54 -16.09
N ALA A 242 15.91 -2.24 -16.13
CA ALA A 242 14.90 -1.23 -16.38
C ALA A 242 14.26 -1.40 -17.78
N GLN A 243 12.92 -1.40 -17.83
CA GLN A 243 12.12 -1.50 -19.06
C GLN A 243 11.05 -0.40 -19.03
N PRO A 244 10.76 0.30 -20.15
CA PRO A 244 9.71 1.31 -20.20
C PRO A 244 8.35 0.76 -19.73
N GLY A 245 7.67 1.49 -18.83
CA GLY A 245 6.35 1.11 -18.31
C GLY A 245 6.33 -0.10 -17.37
N LYS A 246 7.48 -0.57 -16.86
CA LYS A 246 7.57 -1.64 -15.85
C LYS A 246 8.32 -1.20 -14.61
N LEU A 247 8.11 -1.92 -13.51
CA LEU A 247 8.94 -1.84 -12.32
C LEU A 247 10.30 -2.50 -12.59
N THR A 248 11.37 -1.80 -12.22
CA THR A 248 12.70 -2.37 -12.05
C THR A 248 12.74 -3.00 -10.67
N HIS A 249 13.07 -4.29 -10.60
CA HIS A 249 13.30 -4.99 -9.35
C HIS A 249 14.79 -4.92 -8.98
N SER A 250 15.07 -4.75 -7.70
CA SER A 250 16.36 -5.05 -7.10
C SER A 250 16.14 -5.78 -5.77
N SER A 251 17.12 -6.61 -5.38
CA SER A 251 17.09 -7.31 -4.09
C SER A 251 18.45 -7.31 -3.42
N LYS A 252 18.45 -7.44 -2.09
CA LYS A 252 19.66 -7.53 -1.28
C LYS A 252 19.47 -8.52 -0.13
N ASP A 253 20.31 -9.54 -0.11
CA ASP A 253 20.35 -10.50 0.99
C ASP A 253 21.20 -9.92 2.14
N PHE A 254 20.70 -10.01 3.37
CA PHE A 254 21.47 -9.69 4.58
C PHE A 254 21.13 -10.62 5.74
N ARG A 255 22.01 -10.64 6.77
CA ARG A 255 21.70 -11.30 8.03
C ARG A 255 20.80 -10.40 8.89
N TRP A 256 19.74 -10.98 9.42
CA TRP A 256 18.71 -10.31 10.20
C TRP A 256 18.56 -10.99 11.58
N ILE A 257 17.35 -11.08 12.14
CA ILE A 257 17.08 -11.62 13.48
C ILE A 257 17.69 -13.03 13.65
N GLU A 258 18.34 -13.26 14.80
CA GLU A 258 19.11 -14.47 15.12
C GLU A 258 20.18 -14.87 14.06
N GLY A 259 20.60 -13.92 13.22
CA GLY A 259 21.62 -14.13 12.18
C GLY A 259 21.12 -14.84 10.92
N ASN A 260 19.82 -15.14 10.83
CA ASN A 260 19.17 -15.74 9.66
C ASN A 260 19.30 -14.86 8.41
N VAL A 261 19.29 -15.46 7.22
CA VAL A 261 19.30 -14.70 5.96
C VAL A 261 17.89 -14.21 5.64
N TYR A 262 17.78 -12.95 5.22
CA TYR A 262 16.56 -12.36 4.68
C TYR A 262 16.88 -11.62 3.37
N ARG A 263 16.10 -11.90 2.32
CA ARG A 263 16.08 -11.14 1.07
C ARG A 263 15.18 -9.92 1.21
N TRP A 264 15.76 -8.74 1.11
CA TRP A 264 15.02 -7.48 1.00
C TRP A 264 14.75 -7.18 -0.47
N HIS A 265 13.49 -6.93 -0.82
CA HIS A 265 13.07 -6.51 -2.16
C HIS A 265 12.88 -4.99 -2.26
N SER A 266 13.09 -4.45 -3.46
CA SER A 266 12.74 -3.08 -3.83
C SER A 266 12.29 -3.01 -5.29
N PHE A 267 11.20 -2.31 -5.55
CA PHE A 267 10.61 -2.11 -6.87
C PHE A 267 10.48 -0.61 -7.17
N GLU A 268 11.01 -0.17 -8.30
CA GLU A 268 11.03 1.25 -8.68
C GLU A 268 10.88 1.50 -10.18
N ASN A 269 10.25 2.62 -10.52
CA ASN A 269 10.25 3.23 -11.85
C ASN A 269 10.01 4.76 -11.72
N ASN A 270 9.84 5.46 -12.84
CA ASN A 270 9.58 6.92 -12.84
C ASN A 270 8.11 7.29 -12.55
N ASP A 271 7.22 6.30 -12.44
CA ASP A 271 5.77 6.49 -12.35
C ASP A 271 5.27 6.38 -10.89
N ILE A 272 6.02 5.73 -10.00
CA ILE A 272 5.76 5.68 -8.56
C ILE A 272 6.56 6.74 -7.80
N PRO A 273 6.05 7.30 -6.68
CA PRO A 273 6.65 8.48 -6.04
C PRO A 273 7.86 8.17 -5.14
N SER A 274 8.04 6.92 -4.74
CA SER A 274 9.24 6.35 -4.10
C SER A 274 9.23 4.82 -4.26
N PRO A 275 10.37 4.13 -4.07
CA PRO A 275 10.42 2.67 -4.22
C PRO A 275 9.47 1.94 -3.26
N LEU A 276 8.76 0.93 -3.79
CA LEU A 276 8.03 -0.05 -2.99
C LEU A 276 9.02 -1.10 -2.50
N ALA A 277 9.35 -1.10 -1.20
CA ALA A 277 10.46 -1.89 -0.68
C ALA A 277 10.23 -2.51 0.71
N GLY A 278 11.03 -3.52 1.05
CA GLY A 278 11.00 -4.24 2.32
C GLY A 278 9.62 -4.80 2.67
N LEU A 279 9.19 -4.63 3.91
CA LEU A 279 7.93 -5.19 4.43
C LEU A 279 6.70 -4.87 3.56
N THR A 280 6.59 -3.65 3.01
CA THR A 280 5.49 -3.30 2.10
C THR A 280 5.57 -4.13 0.81
N ALA A 281 6.77 -4.31 0.25
CA ALA A 281 6.99 -5.14 -0.93
C ALA A 281 6.72 -6.63 -0.65
N ASP A 282 7.14 -7.15 0.51
CA ASP A 282 6.93 -8.54 0.92
C ASP A 282 5.42 -8.87 1.03
N ILE A 283 4.64 -7.96 1.62
CA ILE A 283 3.18 -8.09 1.73
C ILE A 283 2.52 -8.04 0.33
N ILE A 284 2.90 -7.07 -0.51
CA ILE A 284 2.35 -6.95 -1.87
C ILE A 284 2.72 -8.16 -2.74
N LEU A 285 3.94 -8.71 -2.61
CA LEU A 285 4.37 -9.94 -3.29
C LEU A 285 3.53 -11.15 -2.85
N ALA A 286 3.23 -11.30 -1.56
CA ALA A 286 2.39 -12.38 -1.07
C ALA A 286 0.94 -12.28 -1.59
N VAL A 287 0.33 -11.08 -1.52
CA VAL A 287 -1.01 -10.82 -2.05
C VAL A 287 -1.06 -11.10 -3.56
N ALA A 288 -0.07 -10.62 -4.31
CA ALA A 288 0.01 -10.85 -5.75
C ALA A 288 0.24 -12.34 -6.10
N GLY A 289 1.10 -13.04 -5.35
CA GLY A 289 1.37 -14.47 -5.53
C GLY A 289 0.12 -15.34 -5.34
N ILE A 290 -0.68 -15.05 -4.30
CA ILE A 290 -1.99 -15.70 -4.06
C ILE A 290 -2.96 -15.40 -5.21
N ALA A 291 -3.14 -14.11 -5.53
CA ALA A 291 -4.05 -13.63 -6.56
C ALA A 291 -3.78 -14.29 -7.92
N TYR A 292 -2.53 -14.25 -8.39
CA TYR A 292 -2.15 -14.68 -9.73
C TYR A 292 -1.59 -16.12 -9.79
N LYS A 293 -1.54 -16.85 -8.66
CA LYS A 293 -0.94 -18.20 -8.54
C LYS A 293 0.53 -18.26 -9.03
N VAL A 294 1.30 -17.20 -8.78
CA VAL A 294 2.72 -17.12 -9.14
C VAL A 294 3.58 -17.46 -7.92
N GLN A 295 4.35 -18.55 -8.03
CA GLN A 295 5.22 -19.03 -6.96
C GLN A 295 6.69 -18.57 -7.11
N GLU A 296 7.12 -18.28 -8.34
CA GLU A 296 8.44 -17.69 -8.65
C GLU A 296 8.27 -16.57 -9.70
N PRO A 297 8.55 -15.29 -9.35
CA PRO A 297 8.50 -14.17 -10.28
C PRO A 297 9.60 -14.16 -11.34
N LEU A 298 9.43 -13.35 -12.40
CA LEU A 298 10.38 -13.25 -13.52
C LEU A 298 11.78 -12.75 -13.13
N PHE A 299 11.90 -12.07 -11.99
CA PHE A 299 13.16 -11.58 -11.45
C PHE A 299 13.94 -12.63 -10.63
N GLY A 300 13.37 -13.81 -10.39
CA GLY A 300 13.95 -14.89 -9.58
C GLY A 300 13.24 -15.11 -8.24
N PRO A 301 13.79 -15.97 -7.36
CA PRO A 301 13.10 -16.43 -6.16
C PRO A 301 12.97 -15.35 -5.09
N ILE A 302 11.81 -15.30 -4.44
CA ILE A 302 11.47 -14.34 -3.38
C ILE A 302 12.34 -14.56 -2.13
N ASN A 303 12.53 -15.81 -1.70
CA ASN A 303 13.36 -16.11 -0.54
C ASN A 303 14.84 -16.28 -0.92
N ALA A 304 15.77 -15.84 -0.06
CA ALA A 304 17.17 -16.17 -0.19
C ALA A 304 17.45 -17.66 0.10
N PRO A 305 18.52 -18.25 -0.46
CA PRO A 305 18.94 -19.61 -0.11
C PRO A 305 19.21 -19.74 1.40
N GLY A 306 18.45 -20.60 2.09
CA GLY A 306 18.54 -20.78 3.53
C GLY A 306 17.86 -19.69 4.37
N GLN A 307 17.01 -18.85 3.77
CA GLN A 307 16.09 -17.97 4.51
C GLN A 307 15.04 -18.81 5.25
N ALA A 308 14.91 -18.58 6.56
CA ALA A 308 13.90 -19.23 7.40
C ALA A 308 12.49 -18.76 7.03
N ASN A 309 11.48 -19.57 7.34
CA ASN A 309 10.09 -19.20 7.06
C ASN A 309 9.67 -18.04 7.98
N LEU A 310 9.06 -16.99 7.41
CA LEU A 310 8.57 -15.85 8.17
C LEU A 310 7.52 -16.26 9.22
N ARG A 311 6.78 -17.35 8.99
CA ARG A 311 5.85 -17.92 9.96
C ARG A 311 6.54 -18.41 11.23
N ASP A 312 7.74 -18.99 11.13
CA ASP A 312 8.50 -19.46 12.28
C ASP A 312 8.99 -18.25 13.12
N PHE A 313 9.38 -17.17 12.43
CA PHE A 313 9.67 -15.87 13.07
C PHE A 313 8.46 -15.25 13.77
N VAL A 314 7.28 -15.26 13.14
CA VAL A 314 6.03 -14.83 13.78
C VAL A 314 5.82 -15.59 15.09
N GLN A 315 5.90 -16.93 15.05
CA GLN A 315 5.71 -17.77 16.25
C GLN A 315 6.78 -17.51 17.32
N TRP A 316 8.03 -17.22 16.94
CA TRP A 316 9.10 -16.83 17.86
C TRP A 316 8.85 -15.46 18.53
N VAL A 317 8.35 -14.45 17.81
CA VAL A 317 7.96 -13.15 18.40
C VAL A 317 6.70 -13.29 19.27
N LEU A 318 5.72 -14.08 18.83
CA LEU A 318 4.50 -14.40 19.59
C LEU A 318 4.81 -15.10 20.92
N ALA A 319 5.76 -16.04 20.92
CA ALA A 319 6.24 -16.75 22.11
C ALA A 319 7.06 -15.87 23.09
N GLY A 320 7.10 -14.55 22.89
CA GLY A 320 7.74 -13.58 23.79
C GLY A 320 9.26 -13.44 23.61
N LYS A 321 9.92 -14.46 23.06
CA LYS A 321 11.39 -14.57 22.89
C LYS A 321 12.01 -13.41 22.11
N GLY A 322 11.24 -12.77 21.22
CA GLY A 322 11.63 -11.54 20.55
C GLY A 322 11.95 -10.41 21.54
N GLY A 323 13.23 -10.03 21.60
CA GLY A 323 13.71 -8.87 22.35
C GLY A 323 13.99 -9.12 23.84
N GLU A 324 14.39 -10.33 24.24
CA GLU A 324 15.01 -10.54 25.57
C GLU A 324 16.28 -9.68 25.75
N GLN A 325 16.73 -9.49 27.00
CA GLN A 325 17.87 -8.61 27.28
C GLN A 325 19.16 -9.13 26.62
N ASN A 326 19.87 -8.21 25.95
CA ASN A 326 21.06 -8.41 25.10
C ASN A 326 20.80 -8.79 23.63
N ASP A 327 19.56 -8.82 23.14
CA ASP A 327 19.31 -8.73 21.69
C ASP A 327 19.55 -7.28 21.19
N GLU A 328 20.41 -7.12 20.20
CA GLU A 328 20.73 -5.82 19.55
C GLU A 328 19.48 -5.15 18.94
N PHE A 329 18.46 -5.96 18.59
CA PHE A 329 17.20 -5.52 18.00
C PHE A 329 16.05 -5.41 19.01
N SER A 330 16.31 -5.58 20.31
CA SER A 330 15.27 -5.48 21.34
C SER A 330 14.63 -4.09 21.38
N LEU A 331 13.30 -4.04 21.23
CA LEU A 331 12.50 -2.85 21.53
C LEU A 331 12.48 -2.50 23.03
N ILE A 332 13.01 -3.35 23.93
CA ILE A 332 13.20 -3.05 25.34
C ILE A 332 14.45 -2.17 25.53
N ARG A 333 14.44 -0.99 24.88
CA ARG A 333 15.25 0.14 25.37
C ARG A 333 14.70 0.52 26.74
N SER A 334 15.50 0.33 27.77
CA SER A 334 15.18 0.72 29.15
C SER A 334 14.78 2.21 29.20
N LYS A 335 13.64 2.47 29.84
CA LYS A 335 13.39 3.74 30.50
C LYS A 335 14.00 3.71 31.89
#